data_AF-F0Q7X6-F1
#
_entry.id   AF-F0Q7X6-F1
#
_cell.length_a   1.000
_cell.length_b   1.000
_cell.length_c   1.000
_cell.angle_alpha   90.00
_cell.angle_beta   90.00
_cell.angle_gamma   90.00
#
_symmetry.space_group_name_H-M   'P 1'
#
loop_
_entity.id
_entity.type
_entity.pdbx_description
1 polymer ?
#
loop_
_entity_poly.entity_id
_entity_poly.type
_entity_poly.pdbx_seq_one_letter_code
_entity_poly.pdbx_strand_id
1 'polypeptide(L)'
;MDFDLTATLLDSLGIAMCVFDAEERTVLWNASFLRFFPEHEGRVHAGEPYADNLRRFYQGRLPPEDLPHIDRFIADGLMRNRLQTRPYVFQHLGRWLRVAAVPVQGGHRIRVWQHVAHVDDASETPAPECQAALPASGTRQMLEDLGEAAAVLDDEGRILYANDLFVMMHGLPSREALAQRTYVQIVRQLWEASPDAQERLHRAQDVAAALHDAAFFAGAPFEVPLPGGRWMRVTMNRSAGGQSYALHTDISEVKRNESELRAAELRARESEEQLRVLAEQLRMETRHDVLTGLPNRRSLGAQVQELSAQPGSHALLFIDLDGFKAVNDEAGHAAGDHVLCQVAGRLRRCVRGDDVLVRLGGDEFVVLLRHCSRHGARSIGLQIVEALRSEPFHAAQHVFRIGASIGVRLFGNTPESLENLMADADAACYAAKRGGRGRVEMAGADSEPQAPVTLPCASPPAP
;
A
#
# COMPACT_ATOMS: atom_id res chain seq x y z
N MET A 1 5.56 -11.52 17.88
CA MET A 1 4.58 -11.20 18.94
C MET A 1 4.51 -12.39 19.85
N ASP A 2 4.65 -12.18 21.17
CA ASP A 2 4.67 -13.27 22.15
C ASP A 2 3.22 -13.56 22.60
N PHE A 3 2.59 -14.53 21.94
CA PHE A 3 1.21 -14.93 22.22
C PHE A 3 1.10 -15.92 23.40
N ASP A 4 2.22 -16.49 23.87
CA ASP A 4 2.25 -17.50 24.94
C ASP A 4 1.86 -16.93 26.30
N LEU A 5 2.34 -15.73 26.62
CA LEU A 5 1.95 -15.00 27.84
C LEU A 5 0.45 -14.69 27.84
N THR A 6 -0.09 -14.30 26.68
CA THR A 6 -1.51 -13.97 26.52
C THR A 6 -2.40 -15.23 26.68
N ALA A 7 -1.97 -16.36 26.12
CA ALA A 7 -2.66 -17.63 26.24
C ALA A 7 -2.81 -18.09 27.69
N THR A 8 -1.72 -17.98 28.46
CA THR A 8 -1.66 -18.36 29.88
C THR A 8 -2.57 -17.46 30.73
N LEU A 9 -2.57 -16.14 30.46
CA LEU A 9 -3.45 -15.20 31.16
C LEU A 9 -4.93 -15.49 30.89
N LEU A 10 -5.32 -15.70 29.62
CA LEU A 10 -6.70 -16.00 29.27
C LEU A 10 -7.17 -17.34 29.84
N ASP A 11 -6.27 -18.32 29.98
CA ASP A 11 -6.59 -19.59 30.63
C ASP A 11 -7.00 -19.45 32.09
N SER A 12 -6.35 -18.55 32.83
CA SER A 12 -6.70 -18.25 34.23
C SER A 12 -8.08 -17.59 34.36
N LEU A 13 -8.54 -16.91 33.31
CA LEU A 13 -9.85 -16.26 33.24
C LEU A 13 -10.94 -17.18 32.66
N GLY A 14 -10.60 -18.42 32.29
CA GLY A 14 -11.53 -19.35 31.64
C GLY A 14 -11.96 -18.89 30.24
N ILE A 15 -11.16 -18.04 29.59
CA ILE A 15 -11.40 -17.55 28.23
C ILE A 15 -10.61 -18.43 27.27
N ALA A 16 -11.30 -19.10 26.35
CA ALA A 16 -10.68 -19.86 25.27
C ALA A 16 -10.08 -18.93 24.22
N MET A 17 -8.91 -19.29 23.69
CA MET A 17 -8.22 -18.54 22.64
C MET A 17 -7.61 -19.49 21.61
N CYS A 18 -7.70 -19.11 20.33
CA CYS A 18 -6.99 -19.75 19.23
C CYS A 18 -6.52 -18.67 18.23
N VAL A 19 -5.28 -18.77 17.77
CA VAL A 19 -4.60 -17.81 16.89
C VAL A 19 -4.38 -18.43 15.52
N PHE A 20 -4.71 -17.68 14.49
CA PHE A 20 -4.52 -18.06 13.09
C PHE A 20 -3.57 -17.08 12.39
N ASP A 21 -2.75 -17.56 11.47
CA ASP A 21 -1.92 -16.71 10.59
C ASP A 21 -2.70 -16.16 9.38
N ALA A 22 -2.00 -15.42 8.53
CA ALA A 22 -2.59 -14.79 7.34
C ALA A 22 -3.10 -15.83 6.32
N GLU A 23 -2.52 -17.04 6.34
CA GLU A 23 -2.91 -18.19 5.54
C GLU A 23 -3.95 -19.09 6.23
N GLU A 24 -4.55 -18.62 7.33
CA GLU A 24 -5.57 -19.32 8.12
C GLU A 24 -5.09 -20.64 8.73
N ARG A 25 -3.82 -20.74 9.10
CA ARG A 25 -3.26 -21.89 9.82
C ARG A 25 -3.21 -21.60 11.30
N THR A 26 -3.51 -22.63 12.08
CA THR A 26 -3.48 -22.60 13.54
C THR A 26 -2.05 -22.38 14.01
N VAL A 27 -1.81 -21.28 14.71
CA VAL A 27 -0.50 -20.93 15.27
C VAL A 27 -0.41 -21.39 16.71
N LEU A 28 -1.45 -21.10 17.50
CA LEU A 28 -1.46 -21.32 18.95
C LEU A 28 -2.89 -21.43 19.48
N TRP A 29 -3.10 -22.21 20.54
CA TRP A 29 -4.34 -22.30 21.30
C TRP A 29 -4.04 -22.49 22.78
N ASN A 30 -5.00 -22.16 23.65
CA ASN A 30 -4.86 -22.33 25.10
C ASN A 30 -5.65 -23.53 25.64
N ALA A 31 -5.48 -23.90 26.91
CA ALA A 31 -6.16 -25.08 27.48
C ALA A 31 -7.68 -24.90 27.54
N SER A 32 -8.15 -23.67 27.75
CA SER A 32 -9.56 -23.30 27.74
C SER A 32 -10.23 -23.58 26.40
N PHE A 33 -9.50 -23.43 25.28
CA PHE A 33 -9.99 -23.80 23.95
C PHE A 33 -10.36 -25.28 23.90
N LEU A 34 -9.50 -26.18 24.40
CA LEU A 34 -9.80 -27.62 24.44
C LEU A 34 -10.93 -27.96 25.43
N ARG A 35 -11.10 -27.19 26.51
CA ARG A 35 -12.25 -27.36 27.42
C ARG A 35 -13.58 -26.95 26.79
N PHE A 36 -13.56 -26.00 25.86
CA PHE A 36 -14.75 -25.55 25.15
C PHE A 36 -15.03 -26.42 23.93
N PHE A 37 -13.99 -26.91 23.26
CA PHE A 37 -14.06 -27.70 22.03
C PHE A 37 -13.25 -29.01 22.18
N PRO A 38 -13.76 -29.98 22.97
CA PRO A 38 -13.05 -31.23 23.25
C PRO A 38 -12.79 -32.10 22.01
N GLU A 39 -13.53 -31.91 20.92
CA GLU A 39 -13.32 -32.58 19.63
C GLU A 39 -11.94 -32.31 19.00
N HIS A 40 -11.23 -31.28 19.46
CA HIS A 40 -9.88 -30.95 19.01
C HIS A 40 -8.78 -31.54 19.89
N GLU A 41 -9.11 -32.07 21.07
CA GLU A 41 -8.14 -32.61 22.01
C GLU A 41 -7.34 -33.77 21.38
N GLY A 42 -6.00 -33.68 21.47
CA GLY A 42 -5.08 -34.64 20.86
C GLY A 42 -5.04 -34.64 19.32
N ARG A 43 -5.75 -33.73 18.66
CA ARG A 43 -5.85 -33.65 17.18
C ARG A 43 -5.39 -32.32 16.60
N VAL A 44 -5.59 -31.21 17.31
CA VAL A 44 -5.12 -29.89 16.84
C VAL A 44 -3.60 -29.80 16.95
N HIS A 45 -2.97 -29.19 15.95
CA HIS A 45 -1.52 -28.95 15.94
C HIS A 45 -1.17 -27.62 15.26
N ALA A 46 0.04 -27.10 15.52
CA ALA A 46 0.53 -25.90 14.86
C ALA A 46 0.69 -26.13 13.34
N GLY A 47 0.38 -25.11 12.54
CA GLY A 47 0.39 -25.16 11.07
C GLY A 47 -0.86 -25.81 10.44
N GLU A 48 -1.77 -26.34 11.25
CA GLU A 48 -3.00 -26.97 10.77
C GLU A 48 -3.94 -25.94 10.12
N PRO A 49 -4.44 -26.19 8.89
CA PRO A 49 -5.48 -25.34 8.29
C PRO A 49 -6.71 -25.20 9.20
N TYR A 50 -7.22 -23.98 9.37
CA TYR A 50 -8.44 -23.73 10.13
C TYR A 50 -9.65 -24.49 9.56
N ALA A 51 -9.61 -24.81 8.26
CA ALA A 51 -10.58 -25.68 7.60
C ALA A 51 -10.72 -27.06 8.27
N ASP A 52 -9.62 -27.64 8.76
CA ASP A 52 -9.62 -28.96 9.40
C ASP A 52 -10.16 -28.88 10.84
N ASN A 53 -9.88 -27.77 11.53
CA ASN A 53 -10.52 -27.43 12.80
C ASN A 53 -12.05 -27.33 12.61
N LEU A 54 -12.51 -26.55 11.64
CA LEU A 54 -13.94 -26.42 11.30
C LEU A 54 -14.56 -27.76 10.90
N ARG A 55 -13.84 -28.61 10.16
CA ARG A 55 -14.33 -29.95 9.80
C ARG A 55 -14.63 -30.77 11.04
N ARG A 56 -13.73 -30.81 12.02
CA ARG A 56 -13.96 -31.55 13.28
C ARG A 56 -15.13 -30.97 14.08
N PHE A 57 -15.21 -29.65 14.15
CA PHE A 57 -16.31 -28.96 14.82
C PHE A 57 -17.68 -29.29 14.16
N TYR A 58 -17.75 -29.30 12.83
CA TYR A 58 -18.99 -29.59 12.09
C TYR A 58 -19.37 -31.06 12.09
N GLN A 59 -18.41 -31.99 12.05
CA GLN A 59 -18.69 -33.43 12.10
C GLN A 59 -19.47 -33.86 13.35
N GLY A 60 -19.23 -33.21 14.50
CA GLY A 60 -19.94 -33.52 15.73
C GLY A 60 -21.28 -32.81 15.91
N ARG A 61 -21.62 -31.87 15.02
CA ARG A 61 -22.73 -30.92 15.20
C ARG A 61 -23.76 -30.94 14.07
N LEU A 62 -23.34 -31.28 12.86
CA LEU A 62 -24.24 -31.38 11.72
C LEU A 62 -25.09 -32.66 11.81
N PRO A 63 -26.38 -32.59 11.45
CA PRO A 63 -27.19 -33.77 11.27
C PRO A 63 -26.61 -34.72 10.20
N PRO A 64 -26.89 -36.03 10.27
CA PRO A 64 -26.40 -37.01 9.29
C PRO A 64 -26.71 -36.64 7.83
N GLU A 65 -27.84 -35.99 7.58
CA GLU A 65 -28.30 -35.52 6.27
C GLU A 65 -27.45 -34.38 5.69
N ASP A 66 -26.82 -33.55 6.52
CA ASP A 66 -26.01 -32.40 6.08
C ASP A 66 -24.51 -32.72 6.01
N LEU A 67 -24.06 -33.83 6.61
CA LEU A 67 -22.66 -34.28 6.55
C LEU A 67 -22.08 -34.42 5.13
N PRO A 68 -22.83 -34.89 4.11
CA PRO A 68 -22.34 -34.93 2.73
C PRO A 68 -21.98 -33.54 2.16
N HIS A 69 -22.46 -32.46 2.78
CA HIS A 69 -22.24 -31.08 2.34
C HIS A 69 -21.28 -30.30 3.25
N ILE A 70 -20.56 -31.00 4.14
CA ILE A 70 -19.68 -30.39 5.16
C ILE A 70 -18.66 -29.38 4.60
N ASP A 71 -18.14 -29.61 3.39
CA ASP A 71 -17.14 -28.72 2.77
C ASP A 71 -17.69 -27.31 2.52
N ARG A 72 -19.00 -27.18 2.29
CA ARG A 72 -19.64 -25.87 2.15
C ARG A 72 -19.68 -25.12 3.49
N PHE A 73 -20.05 -25.81 4.58
CA PHE A 73 -20.04 -25.23 5.92
C PHE A 73 -18.63 -24.76 6.34
N ILE A 74 -17.60 -25.51 5.93
CA ILE A 74 -16.19 -25.13 6.15
C ILE A 74 -15.87 -23.83 5.40
N ALA A 75 -16.19 -23.73 4.10
CA ALA A 75 -15.95 -22.53 3.32
C ALA A 75 -16.61 -21.28 3.94
N ASP A 76 -17.85 -21.43 4.40
CA ASP A 76 -18.58 -20.39 5.11
C ASP A 76 -17.95 -20.02 6.46
N GLY A 77 -17.48 -21.02 7.21
CA GLY A 77 -16.76 -20.80 8.46
C GLY A 77 -15.45 -20.01 8.27
N LEU A 78 -14.71 -20.30 7.20
CA LEU A 78 -13.53 -19.53 6.79
C LEU A 78 -13.92 -18.10 6.41
N MET A 79 -14.96 -17.92 5.60
CA MET A 79 -15.42 -16.59 5.18
C MET A 79 -15.88 -15.74 6.37
N ARG A 80 -16.61 -16.33 7.32
CA ARG A 80 -16.93 -15.68 8.61
C ARG A 80 -15.68 -15.29 9.37
N ASN A 81 -14.68 -16.16 9.44
CA ASN A 81 -13.42 -15.82 10.12
C ASN A 81 -12.69 -14.64 9.47
N ARG A 82 -12.75 -14.49 8.15
CA ARG A 82 -12.16 -13.37 7.42
C ARG A 82 -12.93 -12.06 7.61
N LEU A 83 -14.26 -12.10 7.49
CA LEU A 83 -15.09 -10.91 7.37
C LEU A 83 -15.69 -10.41 8.70
N GLN A 84 -15.87 -11.31 9.67
CA GLN A 84 -16.61 -10.97 10.89
C GLN A 84 -15.72 -10.26 11.92
N THR A 85 -16.14 -9.07 12.36
CA THR A 85 -15.41 -8.23 13.32
C THR A 85 -16.17 -7.99 14.62
N ARG A 86 -17.48 -8.27 14.65
CA ARG A 86 -18.31 -8.10 15.85
C ARG A 86 -18.46 -9.41 16.63
N PRO A 87 -18.39 -9.37 17.97
CA PRO A 87 -18.64 -10.54 18.80
C PRO A 87 -20.07 -11.05 18.64
N TYR A 88 -20.26 -12.36 18.73
CA TYR A 88 -21.58 -13.00 18.71
C TYR A 88 -21.64 -14.15 19.70
N VAL A 89 -22.84 -14.64 20.03
CA VAL A 89 -23.02 -15.73 21.00
C VAL A 89 -23.52 -16.96 20.25
N PHE A 90 -23.11 -18.16 20.63
CA PHE A 90 -23.73 -19.38 20.13
C PHE A 90 -23.70 -20.47 21.19
N GLN A 91 -24.63 -21.43 21.08
CA GLN A 91 -24.64 -22.58 21.99
C GLN A 91 -23.70 -23.68 21.46
N HIS A 92 -22.93 -24.33 22.33
CA HIS A 92 -22.13 -25.51 22.00
C HIS A 92 -22.04 -26.43 23.22
N LEU A 93 -22.39 -27.71 23.04
CA LEU A 93 -22.43 -28.72 24.11
C LEU A 93 -23.18 -28.24 25.38
N GLY A 94 -24.34 -27.59 25.17
CA GLY A 94 -25.18 -27.06 26.24
C GLY A 94 -24.67 -25.76 26.90
N ARG A 95 -23.57 -25.18 26.41
CA ARG A 95 -22.98 -23.93 26.93
C ARG A 95 -23.19 -22.77 25.98
N TRP A 96 -23.45 -21.58 26.51
CA TRP A 96 -23.49 -20.35 25.72
C TRP A 96 -22.10 -19.72 25.65
N LEU A 97 -21.55 -19.64 24.43
CA LEU A 97 -20.22 -19.12 24.18
C LEU A 97 -20.31 -17.82 23.37
N ARG A 98 -19.83 -16.72 23.94
CA ARG A 98 -19.57 -15.47 23.21
C ARG A 98 -18.22 -15.58 22.53
N VAL A 99 -18.18 -15.46 21.21
CA VAL A 99 -16.96 -15.45 20.41
C VAL A 99 -16.68 -14.07 19.84
N ALA A 100 -15.42 -13.67 19.87
CA ALA A 100 -14.92 -12.49 19.18
C ALA A 100 -13.70 -12.86 18.33
N ALA A 101 -13.54 -12.21 17.19
CA ALA A 101 -12.39 -12.38 16.33
C ALA A 101 -11.68 -11.04 16.15
N VAL A 102 -10.45 -10.92 16.62
CA VAL A 102 -9.66 -9.69 16.59
C VAL A 102 -8.54 -9.82 15.55
N PRO A 103 -8.48 -8.96 14.52
CA PRO A 103 -7.34 -8.90 13.63
C PRO A 103 -6.13 -8.29 14.36
N VAL A 104 -4.94 -8.84 14.11
CA VAL A 104 -3.68 -8.41 14.73
C VAL A 104 -2.68 -8.05 13.63
N GLN A 105 -1.65 -7.25 13.96
CA GLN A 105 -0.61 -6.88 13.01
C GLN A 105 0.04 -8.12 12.36
N GLY A 106 0.44 -8.00 11.10
CA GLY A 106 1.01 -9.11 10.33
C GLY A 106 -0.01 -10.08 9.71
N GLY A 107 -1.31 -9.75 9.75
CA GLY A 107 -2.36 -10.55 9.11
C GLY A 107 -2.91 -11.70 9.97
N HIS A 108 -2.39 -11.86 11.18
CA HIS A 108 -2.89 -12.84 12.14
C HIS A 108 -4.30 -12.49 12.65
N ARG A 109 -5.08 -13.50 13.02
CA ARG A 109 -6.38 -13.32 13.71
C ARG A 109 -6.44 -14.14 14.98
N ILE A 110 -6.86 -13.50 16.07
CA ILE A 110 -7.13 -14.16 17.35
C ILE A 110 -8.63 -14.35 17.48
N ARG A 111 -9.07 -15.59 17.68
CA ARG A 111 -10.42 -15.90 18.13
C ARG A 111 -10.41 -16.13 19.63
N VAL A 112 -11.31 -15.48 20.34
CA VAL A 112 -11.54 -15.68 21.77
C VAL A 112 -12.97 -16.12 22.01
N TRP A 113 -13.17 -17.06 22.92
CA TRP A 113 -14.48 -17.53 23.35
C TRP A 113 -14.60 -17.40 24.86
N GLN A 114 -15.73 -16.89 25.32
CA GLN A 114 -16.04 -16.73 26.74
C GLN A 114 -17.40 -17.35 27.02
N HIS A 115 -17.50 -18.11 28.11
CA HIS A 115 -18.79 -18.56 28.59
C HIS A 115 -19.62 -17.36 29.08
N VAL A 116 -20.88 -17.27 28.64
CA VAL A 116 -21.82 -16.26 29.14
C VAL A 116 -22.97 -16.96 29.87
N ALA A 117 -23.37 -16.43 31.02
CA ALA A 117 -24.63 -16.81 31.65
C ALA A 117 -25.78 -16.41 30.71
N HIS A 118 -26.86 -17.19 30.72
CA HIS A 118 -28.03 -17.03 29.84
C HIS A 118 -28.39 -15.54 29.66
N VAL A 119 -28.48 -15.09 28.40
CA VAL A 119 -29.10 -13.79 28.11
C VAL A 119 -30.61 -14.03 28.30
N ASP A 120 -31.23 -13.18 29.12
CA ASP A 120 -32.62 -13.23 29.61
C ASP A 120 -32.87 -14.11 30.85
N ASP A 121 -32.48 -13.57 32.00
CA ASP A 121 -33.08 -13.88 33.31
C ASP A 121 -34.39 -13.10 33.44
N ALA A 122 -35.40 -13.52 32.67
CA ALA A 122 -36.79 -13.08 32.82
C ALA A 122 -37.68 -14.33 33.00
N SER A 123 -37.68 -14.86 34.22
CA SER A 123 -38.71 -15.74 34.79
C SER A 123 -39.21 -16.88 33.89
N GLU A 124 -38.49 -17.99 33.85
CA GLU A 124 -39.00 -19.26 33.32
C GLU A 124 -39.90 -19.96 34.35
N THR A 125 -41.18 -20.09 34.03
CA THR A 125 -41.99 -21.21 34.54
C THR A 125 -41.85 -22.33 33.52
N PRO A 126 -41.63 -23.60 33.91
CA PRO A 126 -41.47 -24.68 32.94
C PRO A 126 -42.79 -24.85 32.14
N ALA A 127 -42.74 -24.57 30.84
CA ALA A 127 -43.86 -24.80 29.94
C ALA A 127 -43.92 -26.29 29.56
N PRO A 128 -45.13 -26.88 29.45
CA PRO A 128 -45.29 -28.28 29.05
C PRO A 128 -44.95 -28.47 27.56
N GLU A 129 -44.70 -29.72 27.20
CA GLU A 129 -44.37 -30.25 25.86
C GLU A 129 -44.96 -29.41 24.71
N CYS A 130 -44.06 -28.84 23.88
CA CYS A 130 -44.41 -27.88 22.84
C CYS A 130 -45.03 -28.58 21.63
N GLN A 131 -46.35 -28.45 21.48
CA GLN A 131 -47.01 -28.46 20.16
C GLN A 131 -46.81 -27.07 19.55
N ALA A 132 -46.59 -26.99 18.22
CA ALA A 132 -46.37 -25.76 17.45
C ALA A 132 -47.51 -24.72 17.64
N ALA A 133 -47.46 -23.95 18.73
CA ALA A 133 -48.45 -22.95 19.09
C ALA A 133 -47.89 -21.54 18.87
N LEU A 134 -48.74 -20.65 18.36
CA LEU A 134 -48.42 -19.23 18.21
C LEU A 134 -47.97 -18.64 19.56
N PRO A 135 -46.99 -17.72 19.57
CA PRO A 135 -46.52 -17.07 20.80
C PRO A 135 -47.68 -16.42 21.57
N ALA A 136 -47.57 -16.28 22.89
CA ALA A 136 -48.61 -15.65 23.70
C ALA A 136 -48.88 -14.21 23.24
N SER A 137 -50.10 -13.70 23.46
CA SER A 137 -50.50 -12.34 23.05
C SER A 137 -49.58 -11.25 23.60
N GLY A 138 -49.08 -11.40 24.83
CA GLY A 138 -48.09 -10.48 25.42
C GLY A 138 -46.76 -10.47 24.67
N THR A 139 -46.22 -11.63 24.30
CA THR A 139 -44.98 -11.75 23.51
C THR A 139 -45.13 -11.14 22.12
N ARG A 140 -46.30 -11.30 21.49
CA ARG A 140 -46.61 -10.68 20.18
C ARG A 140 -46.60 -9.16 20.27
N GLN A 141 -47.23 -8.58 21.28
CA GLN A 141 -47.24 -7.14 21.47
C GLN A 141 -45.83 -6.59 21.70
N MET A 142 -45.01 -7.27 22.50
CA MET A 142 -43.61 -6.86 22.69
C MET A 142 -42.79 -6.90 21.39
N LEU A 143 -43.05 -7.86 20.51
CA LEU A 143 -42.39 -7.93 19.20
C LEU A 143 -42.87 -6.84 18.23
N GLU A 144 -44.12 -6.40 18.32
CA GLU A 144 -44.61 -5.24 17.54
C GLU A 144 -44.00 -3.92 18.03
N ASP A 145 -43.83 -3.79 19.35
CA ASP A 145 -43.23 -2.60 19.96
C ASP A 145 -41.71 -2.57 19.77
N LEU A 146 -41.12 -3.66 19.26
CA LEU A 146 -39.70 -3.75 18.94
C LEU A 146 -39.39 -2.86 17.72
N GLY A 147 -38.43 -1.95 17.86
CA GLY A 147 -37.95 -1.11 16.76
C GLY A 147 -37.14 -1.85 15.68
N GLU A 148 -37.16 -3.18 15.67
CA GLU A 148 -36.44 -4.03 14.72
C GLU A 148 -37.37 -5.05 14.08
N ALA A 149 -37.06 -5.49 12.85
CA ALA A 149 -37.84 -6.52 12.19
C ALA A 149 -37.59 -7.86 12.88
N ALA A 150 -38.64 -8.49 13.41
CA ALA A 150 -38.52 -9.70 14.21
C ALA A 150 -39.47 -10.81 13.72
N ALA A 151 -38.99 -12.05 13.79
CA ALA A 151 -39.77 -13.25 13.49
C ALA A 151 -39.54 -14.35 14.54
N VAL A 152 -40.60 -15.08 14.87
CA VAL A 152 -40.58 -16.29 15.69
C VAL A 152 -40.72 -17.49 14.76
N LEU A 153 -39.86 -18.48 14.93
CA LEU A 153 -39.81 -19.68 14.10
C LEU A 153 -39.97 -20.94 14.95
N ASP A 154 -40.56 -21.97 14.35
CA ASP A 154 -40.61 -23.32 14.92
C ASP A 154 -39.27 -24.07 14.78
N ASP A 155 -39.23 -25.29 15.29
CA ASP A 155 -38.04 -26.15 15.30
C ASP A 155 -37.56 -26.52 13.87
N GLU A 156 -38.48 -26.50 12.90
CA GLU A 156 -38.20 -26.70 11.48
C GLU A 156 -37.90 -25.38 10.73
N GLY A 157 -37.81 -24.25 11.42
CA GLY A 157 -37.47 -22.95 10.86
C GLY A 157 -38.58 -22.29 10.03
N ARG A 158 -39.85 -22.71 10.21
CA ARG A 158 -41.02 -22.05 9.62
C ARG A 158 -41.44 -20.87 10.50
N ILE A 159 -41.84 -19.78 9.88
CA ILE A 159 -42.24 -18.56 10.58
C ILE A 159 -43.62 -18.77 11.21
N LEU A 160 -43.66 -18.81 12.55
CA LEU A 160 -44.87 -18.83 13.36
C LEU A 160 -45.49 -17.43 13.46
N TYR A 161 -44.63 -16.41 13.57
CA TYR A 161 -45.03 -15.03 13.73
C TYR A 161 -43.96 -14.09 13.19
N ALA A 162 -44.35 -12.96 12.63
CA ALA A 162 -43.44 -11.84 12.37
C ALA A 162 -44.16 -10.52 12.64
N ASN A 163 -43.42 -9.52 13.10
CA ASN A 163 -43.96 -8.19 13.34
C ASN A 163 -44.19 -7.42 12.01
N ASP A 164 -44.91 -6.31 12.08
CA ASP A 164 -45.21 -5.51 10.87
C ASP A 164 -43.95 -4.93 10.23
N LEU A 165 -42.94 -4.60 11.04
CA LEU A 165 -41.66 -4.12 10.53
C LEU A 165 -40.95 -5.17 9.67
N PHE A 166 -41.03 -6.46 10.04
CA PHE A 166 -40.51 -7.54 9.20
C PHE A 166 -41.22 -7.62 7.85
N VAL A 167 -42.56 -7.54 7.84
CA VAL A 167 -43.36 -7.59 6.61
C VAL A 167 -42.99 -6.43 5.69
N MET A 168 -42.95 -5.21 6.23
CA MET A 168 -42.57 -4.01 5.48
C MET A 168 -41.14 -4.08 4.95
N MET A 169 -40.17 -4.43 5.79
CA MET A 169 -38.75 -4.44 5.43
C MET A 169 -38.43 -5.46 4.33
N HIS A 170 -39.08 -6.62 4.35
CA HIS A 170 -38.93 -7.62 3.29
C HIS A 170 -39.77 -7.33 2.04
N GLY A 171 -40.66 -6.33 2.07
CA GLY A 171 -41.52 -5.95 0.95
C GLY A 171 -42.63 -6.97 0.69
N LEU A 172 -43.14 -7.60 1.75
CA LEU A 172 -44.17 -8.63 1.67
C LEU A 172 -45.57 -7.99 1.73
N PRO A 173 -46.56 -8.55 1.02
CA PRO A 173 -47.88 -7.92 0.89
C PRO A 173 -48.71 -8.02 2.19
N SER A 174 -48.52 -9.07 2.98
CA SER A 174 -49.21 -9.27 4.25
C SER A 174 -48.48 -10.30 5.10
N ARG A 175 -48.82 -10.36 6.41
CA ARG A 175 -48.33 -11.39 7.32
C ARG A 175 -48.81 -12.79 6.95
N GLU A 176 -49.98 -12.90 6.30
CA GLU A 176 -50.53 -14.17 5.81
C GLU A 176 -49.65 -14.82 4.75
N ALA A 177 -48.88 -14.02 4.00
CA ALA A 177 -47.91 -14.51 3.03
C ALA A 177 -46.75 -15.30 3.66
N LEU A 178 -46.57 -15.20 4.99
CA LEU A 178 -45.54 -15.90 5.75
C LEU A 178 -45.96 -17.29 6.25
N ALA A 179 -47.25 -17.58 6.26
CA ALA A 179 -47.81 -18.73 6.97
C ALA A 179 -47.15 -20.05 6.52
N GLN A 180 -46.58 -20.79 7.47
CA GLN A 180 -45.94 -22.10 7.27
C GLN A 180 -44.74 -22.08 6.29
N ARG A 181 -44.16 -20.90 6.00
CA ARG A 181 -42.98 -20.77 5.13
C ARG A 181 -41.71 -20.58 5.94
N THR A 182 -40.60 -21.11 5.43
CA THR A 182 -39.27 -20.82 5.98
C THR A 182 -38.74 -19.49 5.44
N TYR A 183 -37.82 -18.87 6.17
CA TYR A 183 -37.18 -17.64 5.69
C TYR A 183 -36.46 -17.83 4.34
N VAL A 184 -35.88 -19.02 4.13
CA VAL A 184 -35.28 -19.43 2.86
C VAL A 184 -36.28 -19.32 1.71
N GLN A 185 -37.49 -19.85 1.89
CA GLN A 185 -38.54 -19.81 0.87
C GLN A 185 -38.98 -18.38 0.55
N ILE A 186 -39.05 -17.51 1.56
CA ILE A 186 -39.39 -16.10 1.39
C ILE A 186 -38.32 -15.40 0.55
N VAL A 187 -37.05 -15.54 0.92
CA VAL A 187 -35.97 -14.86 0.18
C VAL A 187 -35.85 -15.40 -1.25
N ARG A 188 -36.04 -16.71 -1.45
CA ARG A 188 -36.11 -17.30 -2.79
C ARG A 188 -37.22 -16.67 -3.63
N GLN A 189 -38.42 -16.54 -3.07
CA GLN A 189 -39.55 -15.93 -3.77
C GLN A 189 -39.30 -14.45 -4.11
N LEU A 190 -38.66 -13.70 -3.20
CA LEU A 190 -38.29 -12.31 -3.45
C LEU A 190 -37.33 -12.21 -4.65
N TRP A 191 -36.33 -13.07 -4.71
CA TRP A 191 -35.45 -13.16 -5.88
C TRP A 191 -36.21 -13.59 -7.12
N GLU A 192 -37.05 -14.63 -7.07
CA GLU A 192 -37.85 -15.08 -8.22
C GLU A 192 -38.73 -13.98 -8.82
N ALA A 193 -39.27 -13.10 -7.98
CA ALA A 193 -40.08 -11.95 -8.37
C ALA A 193 -39.25 -10.74 -8.85
N SER A 194 -37.91 -10.79 -8.73
CA SER A 194 -37.02 -9.71 -9.18
C SER A 194 -37.01 -9.59 -10.71
N PRO A 195 -36.96 -8.36 -11.27
CA PRO A 195 -36.94 -8.15 -12.72
C PRO A 195 -35.65 -8.65 -13.42
N ASP A 196 -34.55 -8.91 -12.69
CA ASP A 196 -33.24 -9.21 -13.28
C ASP A 196 -32.94 -10.72 -13.41
N ALA A 197 -33.11 -11.29 -14.61
CA ALA A 197 -33.06 -12.74 -14.84
C ALA A 197 -31.71 -13.43 -14.55
N GLN A 198 -30.59 -12.73 -14.72
CA GLN A 198 -29.26 -13.32 -14.55
C GLN A 198 -28.84 -13.34 -13.08
N GLU A 199 -29.21 -12.29 -12.33
CA GLU A 199 -28.94 -12.18 -10.90
C GLU A 199 -29.83 -13.14 -10.08
N ARG A 200 -31.06 -13.44 -10.58
CA ARG A 200 -32.01 -14.37 -9.96
C ARG A 200 -31.48 -15.77 -9.69
N LEU A 201 -30.87 -16.43 -10.68
CA LEU A 201 -30.56 -17.86 -10.58
C LEU A 201 -29.37 -18.14 -9.66
N HIS A 202 -28.29 -17.35 -9.79
CA HIS A 202 -27.10 -17.49 -8.96
C HIS A 202 -27.35 -17.06 -7.51
N ARG A 203 -27.95 -15.89 -7.29
CA ARG A 203 -28.20 -15.39 -5.92
C ARG A 203 -29.23 -16.21 -5.16
N ALA A 204 -30.29 -16.71 -5.81
CA ALA A 204 -31.28 -17.52 -5.11
C ALA A 204 -30.68 -18.85 -4.58
N GLN A 205 -29.72 -19.43 -5.30
CA GLN A 205 -28.99 -20.63 -4.85
C GLN A 205 -28.02 -20.30 -3.73
N ASP A 206 -27.22 -19.24 -3.87
CA ASP A 206 -26.25 -18.79 -2.86
C ASP A 206 -26.93 -18.35 -1.56
N VAL A 207 -28.09 -17.72 -1.66
CA VAL A 207 -28.86 -17.25 -0.51
C VAL A 207 -29.56 -18.40 0.20
N ALA A 208 -30.21 -19.32 -0.53
CA ALA A 208 -30.79 -20.50 0.09
C ALA A 208 -29.72 -21.35 0.80
N ALA A 209 -28.52 -21.38 0.22
CA ALA A 209 -27.35 -21.99 0.82
C ALA A 209 -26.94 -21.32 2.14
N ALA A 210 -26.63 -20.02 2.10
CA ALA A 210 -26.19 -19.26 3.26
C ALA A 210 -27.23 -19.23 4.40
N LEU A 211 -28.53 -19.25 4.06
CA LEU A 211 -29.63 -19.28 5.01
C LEU A 211 -29.81 -20.63 5.70
N HIS A 212 -29.65 -21.73 4.94
CA HIS A 212 -29.61 -23.09 5.51
C HIS A 212 -28.46 -23.19 6.50
N ASP A 213 -27.28 -22.72 6.11
CA ASP A 213 -26.06 -22.80 6.92
C ASP A 213 -26.18 -21.95 8.19
N ALA A 214 -26.85 -20.80 8.10
CA ALA A 214 -27.08 -19.92 9.23
C ALA A 214 -28.11 -20.42 10.25
N ALA A 215 -29.11 -21.20 9.84
CA ALA A 215 -30.10 -21.80 10.73
C ALA A 215 -29.48 -22.81 11.75
N PHE A 216 -28.27 -23.31 11.44
CA PHE A 216 -27.48 -24.17 12.35
C PHE A 216 -26.63 -23.40 13.36
N PHE A 217 -26.38 -22.10 13.13
CA PHE A 217 -25.56 -21.25 14.00
C PHE A 217 -26.42 -20.25 14.78
N ALA A 218 -27.20 -20.78 15.73
CA ALA A 218 -27.91 -19.95 16.69
C ALA A 218 -26.95 -18.90 17.31
N GLY A 219 -27.23 -17.62 17.05
CA GLY A 219 -26.72 -16.40 17.64
C GLY A 219 -25.59 -15.70 16.87
N ALA A 220 -25.13 -16.24 15.73
CA ALA A 220 -24.20 -15.55 14.83
C ALA A 220 -24.97 -14.68 13.81
N PRO A 221 -24.69 -13.36 13.70
CA PRO A 221 -25.28 -12.54 12.65
C PRO A 221 -24.70 -12.93 11.28
N PHE A 222 -25.56 -13.09 10.28
CA PHE A 222 -25.20 -13.34 8.89
C PHE A 222 -25.86 -12.32 7.97
N GLU A 223 -25.32 -12.16 6.76
CA GLU A 223 -25.78 -11.13 5.80
C GLU A 223 -26.43 -11.79 4.59
N VAL A 224 -27.59 -11.27 4.19
CA VAL A 224 -28.48 -11.83 3.18
C VAL A 224 -28.72 -10.75 2.13
N PRO A 225 -28.23 -10.93 0.88
CA PRO A 225 -28.56 -10.04 -0.20
C PRO A 225 -30.01 -10.25 -0.65
N LEU A 226 -30.71 -9.14 -0.88
CA LEU A 226 -32.06 -9.07 -1.41
C LEU A 226 -32.08 -8.32 -2.75
N PRO A 227 -33.13 -8.50 -3.57
CA PRO A 227 -33.29 -7.77 -4.82
C PRO A 227 -33.25 -6.25 -4.64
N GLY A 228 -32.80 -5.56 -5.70
CA GLY A 228 -32.70 -4.09 -5.72
C GLY A 228 -31.48 -3.56 -4.95
N GLY A 229 -30.42 -4.36 -4.81
CA GLY A 229 -29.21 -3.98 -4.08
C GLY A 229 -29.41 -3.84 -2.58
N ARG A 230 -30.46 -4.47 -2.04
CA ARG A 230 -30.75 -4.46 -0.61
C ARG A 230 -29.95 -5.53 0.12
N TRP A 231 -29.61 -5.27 1.37
CA TRP A 231 -28.87 -6.20 2.22
C TRP A 231 -29.46 -6.25 3.60
N MET A 232 -29.68 -7.45 4.09
CA MET A 232 -30.23 -7.73 5.41
C MET A 232 -29.17 -8.38 6.28
N ARG A 233 -29.03 -7.95 7.52
CA ARG A 233 -28.34 -8.71 8.56
C ARG A 233 -29.38 -9.45 9.37
N VAL A 234 -29.17 -10.74 9.57
CA VAL A 234 -30.09 -11.60 10.32
C VAL A 234 -29.35 -12.22 11.49
N THR A 235 -29.94 -12.18 12.67
CA THR A 235 -29.42 -12.82 13.89
C THR A 235 -30.51 -13.73 14.44
N MET A 236 -30.22 -15.01 14.63
CA MET A 236 -31.22 -15.99 15.10
C MET A 236 -30.82 -16.58 16.44
N ASN A 237 -31.62 -16.44 17.48
CA ASN A 237 -31.38 -17.06 18.79
C ASN A 237 -32.36 -18.22 19.02
N ARG A 238 -31.90 -19.33 19.60
CA ARG A 238 -32.79 -20.44 20.02
C ARG A 238 -33.16 -20.26 21.49
N SER A 239 -34.44 -20.42 21.80
CA SER A 239 -34.95 -20.50 23.17
C SER A 239 -34.81 -21.92 23.72
N ALA A 240 -34.78 -22.06 25.05
CA ALA A 240 -34.76 -23.34 25.75
C ALA A 240 -35.97 -24.24 25.42
N GLY A 241 -37.08 -23.64 24.97
CA GLY A 241 -38.31 -24.35 24.55
C GLY A 241 -38.37 -24.77 23.07
N GLY A 242 -37.25 -24.77 22.32
CA GLY A 242 -37.19 -25.18 20.91
C GLY A 242 -37.40 -24.04 19.90
N GLN A 243 -38.28 -23.09 20.22
CA GLN A 243 -38.58 -21.94 19.35
C GLN A 243 -37.37 -21.04 19.10
N SER A 244 -37.25 -20.53 17.87
CA SER A 244 -36.19 -19.60 17.47
C SER A 244 -36.72 -18.18 17.28
N TYR A 245 -35.94 -17.17 17.68
CA TYR A 245 -36.22 -15.75 17.45
C TYR A 245 -35.20 -15.17 16.47
N ALA A 246 -35.66 -14.59 15.37
CA ALA A 246 -34.83 -13.94 14.36
C ALA A 246 -35.03 -12.43 14.37
N LEU A 247 -33.92 -11.69 14.42
CA LEU A 247 -33.87 -10.24 14.25
C LEU A 247 -33.25 -9.91 12.90
N HIS A 248 -33.85 -8.96 12.19
CA HIS A 248 -33.51 -8.54 10.83
C HIS A 248 -33.23 -7.04 10.82
N THR A 249 -32.08 -6.66 10.28
CA THR A 249 -31.64 -5.26 10.18
C THR A 249 -31.26 -4.95 8.73
N ASP A 250 -31.80 -3.87 8.16
CA ASP A 250 -31.36 -3.39 6.86
C ASP A 250 -29.95 -2.77 6.97
N ILE A 251 -29.00 -3.30 6.21
CA ILE A 251 -27.61 -2.83 6.14
C ILE A 251 -27.24 -2.34 4.73
N SER A 252 -28.24 -2.06 3.88
CA SER A 252 -28.04 -1.62 2.49
C SER A 252 -27.23 -0.33 2.40
N GLU A 253 -27.53 0.64 3.26
CA GLU A 253 -26.78 1.91 3.30
C GLU A 253 -25.34 1.69 3.77
N VAL A 254 -25.13 0.85 4.78
CA VAL A 254 -23.79 0.49 5.23
C VAL A 254 -22.98 -0.13 4.08
N LYS A 255 -23.58 -1.04 3.32
CA LYS A 255 -22.92 -1.67 2.16
C LYS A 255 -22.61 -0.68 1.04
N ARG A 256 -23.50 0.27 0.76
CA ARG A 256 -23.26 1.34 -0.21
C ARG A 256 -22.11 2.24 0.23
N ASN A 257 -22.11 2.67 1.48
CA ASN A 257 -21.04 3.53 2.01
C ASN A 257 -19.69 2.82 2.02
N GLU A 258 -19.65 1.52 2.36
CA GLU A 258 -18.43 0.71 2.29
C GLU A 258 -17.87 0.59 0.87
N SER A 259 -18.73 0.41 -0.15
CA SER A 259 -18.28 0.31 -1.53
C SER A 259 -17.82 1.65 -2.10
N GLU A 260 -18.51 2.73 -1.77
CA GLU A 260 -18.14 4.10 -2.16
C GLU A 260 -16.80 4.52 -1.54
N LEU A 261 -16.58 4.22 -0.25
CA LEU A 261 -15.33 4.50 0.44
C LEU A 261 -14.16 3.77 -0.23
N ARG A 262 -14.30 2.47 -0.49
CA ARG A 262 -13.26 1.68 -1.18
C ARG A 262 -12.91 2.26 -2.56
N ALA A 263 -13.93 2.68 -3.31
CA ALA A 263 -13.72 3.31 -4.61
C ALA A 263 -13.02 4.67 -4.49
N ALA A 264 -13.36 5.47 -3.48
CA ALA A 264 -12.69 6.74 -3.21
C ALA A 264 -11.22 6.57 -2.80
N GLU A 265 -10.92 5.59 -1.94
CA GLU A 265 -9.55 5.28 -1.53
C GLU A 265 -8.66 4.86 -2.72
N LEU A 266 -9.19 4.03 -3.62
CA LEU A 266 -8.47 3.64 -4.84
C LEU A 266 -8.15 4.85 -5.72
N ARG A 267 -9.15 5.72 -5.98
CA ARG A 267 -8.93 6.95 -6.76
C ARG A 267 -7.92 7.90 -6.10
N ALA A 268 -7.94 7.99 -4.77
CA ALA A 268 -6.98 8.81 -4.03
C ALA A 268 -5.55 8.28 -4.17
N ARG A 269 -5.35 6.96 -4.07
CA ARG A 269 -4.04 6.34 -4.27
C ARG A 269 -3.51 6.54 -5.69
N GLU A 270 -4.38 6.39 -6.69
CA GLU A 270 -4.01 6.64 -8.09
C GLU A 270 -3.59 8.10 -8.33
N SER A 271 -4.32 9.06 -7.75
CA SER A 271 -3.98 10.49 -7.92
C SER A 271 -2.70 10.88 -7.19
N GLU A 272 -2.43 10.32 -6.00
CA GLU A 272 -1.20 10.54 -5.26
C GLU A 272 0.02 10.06 -6.06
N GLU A 273 -0.06 8.86 -6.66
CA GLU A 273 1.02 8.33 -7.48
C GLU A 273 1.25 9.18 -8.74
N GLN A 274 0.18 9.64 -9.40
CA GLN A 274 0.30 10.55 -10.55
C GLN A 274 0.98 11.87 -10.16
N LEU A 275 0.58 12.47 -9.03
CA LEU A 275 1.20 13.69 -8.52
C LEU A 275 2.67 13.48 -8.19
N ARG A 276 3.03 12.32 -7.63
CA ARG A 276 4.42 11.97 -7.33
C ARG A 276 5.27 11.86 -8.59
N VAL A 277 4.78 11.17 -9.63
CA VAL A 277 5.46 11.04 -10.92
C VAL A 277 5.66 12.42 -11.58
N LEU A 278 4.61 13.25 -11.59
CA LEU A 278 4.68 14.60 -12.15
C LEU A 278 5.66 15.49 -11.37
N ALA A 279 5.66 15.42 -10.04
CA ALA A 279 6.59 16.15 -9.19
C ALA A 279 8.05 15.74 -9.46
N GLU A 280 8.31 14.45 -9.73
CA GLU A 280 9.65 13.98 -10.08
C GLU A 280 10.07 14.44 -11.48
N GLN A 281 9.17 14.43 -12.46
CA GLN A 281 9.42 14.99 -13.79
C GLN A 281 9.76 16.48 -13.72
N LEU A 282 8.96 17.28 -12.99
CA LEU A 282 9.24 18.71 -12.77
C LEU A 282 10.57 18.93 -12.03
N ARG A 283 10.92 18.05 -11.08
CA ARG A 283 12.24 18.09 -10.43
C ARG A 283 13.37 17.84 -11.41
N MET A 284 13.22 16.88 -12.33
CA MET A 284 14.23 16.59 -13.35
C MET A 284 14.37 17.73 -14.35
N GLU A 285 13.26 18.32 -14.80
CA GLU A 285 13.24 19.49 -15.69
C GLU A 285 13.87 20.74 -15.05
N THR A 286 13.69 20.93 -13.75
CA THR A 286 14.30 22.08 -13.03
C THR A 286 15.77 21.89 -12.66
N ARG A 287 16.36 20.70 -12.92
CA ARG A 287 17.74 20.35 -12.53
C ARG A 287 18.69 20.13 -13.70
N HIS A 288 18.19 20.09 -14.92
CA HIS A 288 18.99 19.93 -16.13
C HIS A 288 18.79 21.11 -17.10
N ASP A 289 19.76 21.29 -17.97
CA ASP A 289 19.71 22.19 -19.12
C ASP A 289 19.00 21.48 -20.28
N VAL A 290 17.91 22.08 -20.78
CA VAL A 290 17.03 21.45 -21.79
C VAL A 290 17.75 21.19 -23.12
N LEU A 291 18.76 22.00 -23.45
CA LEU A 291 19.49 21.86 -24.70
C LEU A 291 20.50 20.70 -24.65
N THR A 292 21.35 20.68 -23.62
CA THR A 292 22.48 19.75 -23.55
C THR A 292 22.21 18.49 -22.73
N GLY A 293 21.12 18.48 -21.94
CA GLY A 293 20.80 17.41 -20.98
C GLY A 293 21.77 17.34 -19.80
N LEU A 294 22.71 18.28 -19.68
CA LEU A 294 23.62 18.37 -18.54
C LEU A 294 22.89 18.94 -17.32
N PRO A 295 23.32 18.62 -16.09
CA PRO A 295 22.92 19.34 -14.90
C PRO A 295 23.02 20.87 -15.09
N ASN A 296 22.09 21.62 -14.50
CA ASN A 296 22.07 23.08 -14.54
C ASN A 296 22.66 23.71 -13.27
N ARG A 297 22.68 25.05 -13.21
CA ARG A 297 23.17 25.82 -12.06
C ARG A 297 22.55 25.41 -10.71
N ARG A 298 21.28 25.02 -10.68
CA ARG A 298 20.59 24.56 -9.45
C ARG A 298 21.18 23.25 -8.95
N SER A 299 21.49 22.32 -9.86
CA SER A 299 22.14 21.05 -9.52
C SER A 299 23.57 21.25 -9.03
N LEU A 300 24.31 22.20 -9.60
CA LEU A 300 25.67 22.54 -9.14
C LEU A 300 25.70 22.97 -7.67
N GLY A 301 24.76 23.83 -7.25
CA GLY A 301 24.71 24.31 -5.85
C GLY A 301 24.51 23.20 -4.84
N ALA A 302 23.61 22.24 -5.14
CA ALA A 302 23.39 21.08 -4.28
C ALA A 302 24.66 20.21 -4.17
N GLN A 303 25.37 19.99 -5.28
CA GLN A 303 26.60 19.17 -5.31
C GLN A 303 27.77 19.84 -4.58
N VAL A 304 27.92 21.16 -4.73
CA VAL A 304 28.95 21.92 -4.01
C VAL A 304 28.67 21.90 -2.51
N GLN A 305 27.41 22.09 -2.08
CA GLN A 305 27.05 22.03 -0.67
C GLN A 305 27.37 20.66 -0.05
N GLU A 306 27.09 19.58 -0.78
CA GLU A 306 27.39 18.21 -0.36
C GLU A 306 28.91 17.97 -0.24
N LEU A 307 29.68 18.36 -1.26
CA LEU A 307 31.14 18.14 -1.28
C LEU A 307 31.89 19.03 -0.29
N SER A 308 31.45 20.28 -0.08
CA SER A 308 32.06 21.19 0.90
C SER A 308 31.93 20.68 2.35
N ALA A 309 31.00 19.76 2.62
CA ALA A 309 30.84 19.11 3.92
C ALA A 309 31.68 17.83 4.07
N GLN A 310 32.28 17.32 2.99
CA GLN A 310 33.08 16.10 2.99
C GLN A 310 34.57 16.41 3.13
N PRO A 311 35.34 15.59 3.86
CA PRO A 311 36.79 15.76 3.91
C PRO A 311 37.42 15.40 2.57
N GLY A 312 38.19 16.32 2.00
CA GLY A 312 38.90 16.09 0.75
C GLY A 312 39.26 17.39 0.04
N SER A 313 40.13 17.29 -0.97
CA SER A 313 40.36 18.38 -1.91
C SER A 313 39.53 18.13 -3.17
N HIS A 314 38.72 19.10 -3.55
CA HIS A 314 37.86 19.09 -4.72
C HIS A 314 38.23 20.29 -5.61
N ALA A 315 37.83 20.28 -6.88
CA ALA A 315 38.09 21.41 -7.78
C ALA A 315 36.85 21.80 -8.57
N LEU A 316 36.62 23.10 -8.71
CA LEU A 316 35.64 23.69 -9.61
C LEU A 316 36.39 24.31 -10.79
N LEU A 317 36.08 23.86 -12.00
CA LEU A 317 36.59 24.40 -13.25
C LEU A 317 35.48 25.20 -13.90
N PHE A 318 35.66 26.51 -14.04
CA PHE A 318 34.79 27.37 -14.81
C PHE A 318 35.32 27.48 -16.24
N ILE A 319 34.48 27.18 -17.23
CA ILE A 319 34.86 27.02 -18.64
C ILE A 319 34.01 27.97 -19.48
N ASP A 320 34.68 28.83 -20.23
CA ASP A 320 34.05 29.74 -21.20
C ASP A 320 34.58 29.44 -22.60
N LEU A 321 33.67 29.35 -23.58
CA LEU A 321 34.03 28.98 -24.94
C LEU A 321 34.56 30.17 -25.75
N ASP A 322 35.82 30.08 -26.14
CA ASP A 322 36.45 31.08 -26.98
C ASP A 322 35.91 31.01 -28.41
N GLY A 323 35.35 32.12 -28.90
CA GLY A 323 34.88 32.25 -30.28
C GLY A 323 33.45 31.75 -30.53
N PHE A 324 32.71 31.33 -29.50
CA PHE A 324 31.33 30.83 -29.66
C PHE A 324 30.37 31.89 -30.22
N LYS A 325 30.52 33.16 -29.84
CA LYS A 325 29.68 34.25 -30.37
C LYS A 325 29.70 34.32 -31.90
N ALA A 326 30.86 34.10 -32.54
CA ALA A 326 30.97 34.12 -34.00
C ALA A 326 30.13 33.02 -34.65
N VAL A 327 29.95 31.87 -34.01
CA VAL A 327 29.07 30.79 -34.48
C VAL A 327 27.62 31.27 -34.58
N ASN A 328 27.13 31.94 -33.54
CA ASN A 328 25.76 32.48 -33.52
C ASN A 328 25.60 33.61 -34.54
N ASP A 329 26.59 34.49 -34.66
CA ASP A 329 26.54 35.64 -35.55
C ASP A 329 26.61 35.22 -37.04
N GLU A 330 27.39 34.18 -37.37
CA GLU A 330 27.59 33.71 -38.75
C GLU A 330 26.56 32.66 -39.21
N ALA A 331 26.16 31.73 -38.34
CA ALA A 331 25.31 30.59 -38.70
C ALA A 331 23.99 30.49 -37.92
N GLY A 332 23.71 31.45 -37.04
CA GLY A 332 22.47 31.55 -36.28
C GLY A 332 22.43 30.66 -35.03
N HIS A 333 21.44 30.93 -34.16
CA HIS A 333 21.32 30.27 -32.86
C HIS A 333 21.14 28.75 -32.93
N ALA A 334 20.42 28.23 -33.94
CA ALA A 334 20.27 26.78 -34.10
C ALA A 334 21.61 26.06 -34.38
N ALA A 335 22.54 26.73 -35.07
CA ALA A 335 23.88 26.22 -35.28
C ALA A 335 24.70 26.28 -33.98
N GLY A 336 24.59 27.38 -33.23
CA GLY A 336 25.17 27.49 -31.89
C GLY A 336 24.69 26.41 -30.93
N ASP A 337 23.39 26.11 -30.94
CA ASP A 337 22.79 25.06 -30.13
C ASP A 337 23.38 23.68 -30.45
N HIS A 338 23.54 23.37 -31.74
CA HIS A 338 24.17 22.13 -32.19
C HIS A 338 25.65 22.03 -31.77
N VAL A 339 26.37 23.14 -31.82
CA VAL A 339 27.75 23.24 -31.33
C VAL A 339 27.82 23.01 -29.82
N LEU A 340 26.92 23.60 -29.03
CA LEU A 340 26.87 23.41 -27.58
C LEU A 340 26.65 21.94 -27.20
N CYS A 341 25.79 21.22 -27.92
CA CYS A 341 25.61 19.77 -27.75
C CYS A 341 26.90 18.98 -28.03
N GLN A 342 27.65 19.35 -29.09
CA GLN A 342 28.95 18.73 -29.38
C GLN A 342 30.00 19.03 -28.31
N VAL A 343 30.06 20.28 -27.83
CA VAL A 343 30.93 20.68 -26.71
C VAL A 343 30.62 19.85 -25.48
N ALA A 344 29.34 19.75 -25.09
CA ALA A 344 28.91 18.94 -23.96
C ALA A 344 29.38 17.47 -24.09
N GLY A 345 29.24 16.88 -25.29
CA GLY A 345 29.73 15.53 -25.56
C GLY A 345 31.26 15.38 -25.46
N ARG A 346 32.03 16.38 -25.90
CA ARG A 346 33.50 16.39 -25.77
C ARG A 346 33.95 16.55 -24.31
N LEU A 347 33.35 17.49 -23.60
CA LEU A 347 33.62 17.71 -22.17
C LEU A 347 33.33 16.45 -21.35
N ARG A 348 32.22 15.75 -21.64
CA ARG A 348 31.84 14.52 -20.94
C ARG A 348 32.84 13.37 -21.12
N ARG A 349 33.59 13.35 -22.23
CA ARG A 349 34.67 12.37 -22.46
C ARG A 349 35.97 12.71 -21.73
N CYS A 350 36.13 13.96 -21.27
CA CYS A 350 37.33 14.42 -20.56
C CYS A 350 37.25 14.22 -19.04
N VAL A 351 36.06 13.92 -18.51
CA VAL A 351 35.79 13.83 -17.06
C VAL A 351 35.39 12.41 -16.67
N ARG A 352 35.59 12.04 -15.40
CA ARG A 352 35.27 10.70 -14.89
C ARG A 352 33.77 10.59 -14.60
N GLY A 353 33.27 9.36 -14.43
CA GLY A 353 31.85 9.11 -14.10
C GLY A 353 31.38 9.77 -12.81
N ASP A 354 32.28 9.94 -11.83
CA ASP A 354 31.98 10.58 -10.55
C ASP A 354 32.07 12.11 -10.59
N ASP A 355 32.67 12.69 -11.63
CA ASP A 355 32.77 14.14 -11.80
C ASP A 355 31.44 14.70 -12.34
N VAL A 356 31.13 15.95 -12.00
CA VAL A 356 29.87 16.59 -12.41
C VAL A 356 30.14 17.65 -13.47
N LEU A 357 29.67 17.41 -14.69
CA LEU A 357 29.66 18.41 -15.76
C LEU A 357 28.32 19.15 -15.77
N VAL A 358 28.37 20.48 -15.76
CA VAL A 358 27.21 21.37 -15.63
C VAL A 358 27.25 22.41 -16.75
N ARG A 359 26.10 22.75 -17.33
CA ARG A 359 25.95 23.96 -18.15
C ARG A 359 25.21 25.02 -17.35
N LEU A 360 25.79 26.21 -17.24
CA LEU A 360 25.18 27.32 -16.49
C LEU A 360 24.16 28.09 -17.33
N GLY A 361 24.45 28.22 -18.63
CA GLY A 361 23.68 28.98 -19.61
C GLY A 361 24.63 29.55 -20.66
N GLY A 362 24.11 29.93 -21.83
CA GLY A 362 24.94 30.47 -22.91
C GLY A 362 26.07 29.50 -23.30
N ASP A 363 27.30 30.00 -23.26
CA ASP A 363 28.56 29.30 -23.53
C ASP A 363 29.37 28.94 -22.28
N GLU A 364 28.76 29.03 -21.10
CA GLU A 364 29.42 28.77 -19.81
C GLU A 364 29.16 27.34 -19.31
N PHE A 365 30.24 26.63 -19.02
CA PHE A 365 30.22 25.28 -18.45
C PHE A 365 31.01 25.25 -17.14
N VAL A 366 30.62 24.34 -16.25
CA VAL A 366 31.36 24.06 -15.01
C VAL A 366 31.64 22.57 -14.91
N VAL A 367 32.85 22.21 -14.51
CA VAL A 367 33.19 20.85 -14.11
C VAL A 367 33.55 20.83 -12.63
N LEU A 368 32.88 19.97 -11.88
CA LEU A 368 33.16 19.70 -10.48
C LEU A 368 33.94 18.38 -10.38
N LEU A 369 35.22 18.48 -10.04
CA LEU A 369 36.11 17.34 -9.88
C LEU A 369 36.14 16.88 -8.42
N ARG A 370 35.80 15.61 -8.18
CA ARG A 370 35.82 15.04 -6.84
C ARG A 370 37.22 14.51 -6.49
N HIS A 371 37.63 14.69 -5.23
CA HIS A 371 38.90 14.15 -4.71
C HIS A 371 40.10 14.45 -5.62
N CYS A 372 40.22 15.70 -6.05
CA CYS A 372 41.16 16.15 -7.06
C CYS A 372 42.18 17.13 -6.48
N SER A 373 43.46 16.87 -6.74
CA SER A 373 44.57 17.74 -6.35
C SER A 373 44.73 18.92 -7.31
N ARG A 374 45.48 19.96 -6.90
CA ARG A 374 45.86 21.10 -7.76
C ARG A 374 46.40 20.67 -9.12
N HIS A 375 47.32 19.71 -9.12
CA HIS A 375 47.95 19.21 -10.33
C HIS A 375 46.95 18.44 -11.21
N GLY A 376 46.10 17.60 -10.59
CA GLY A 376 45.05 16.87 -11.30
C GLY A 376 44.04 17.81 -11.97
N ALA A 377 43.58 18.84 -11.25
CA ALA A 377 42.63 19.81 -11.75
C ALA A 377 43.20 20.59 -12.95
N ARG A 378 44.47 21.03 -12.85
CA ARG A 378 45.17 21.70 -13.97
C ARG A 378 45.35 20.77 -15.17
N SER A 379 45.71 19.51 -14.94
CA SER A 379 45.88 18.51 -16.00
C SER A 379 44.58 18.26 -16.76
N ILE A 380 43.46 18.07 -16.05
CA ILE A 380 42.14 17.89 -16.65
C ILE A 380 41.70 19.15 -17.41
N GLY A 381 41.95 20.35 -16.85
CA GLY A 381 41.70 21.61 -17.56
C GLY A 381 42.45 21.68 -18.90
N LEU A 382 43.73 21.29 -18.92
CA LEU A 382 44.52 21.28 -20.16
C LEU A 382 44.02 20.24 -21.16
N GLN A 383 43.59 19.07 -20.69
CA GLN A 383 42.96 18.04 -21.52
C GLN A 383 41.67 18.56 -22.16
N ILE A 384 40.85 19.29 -21.41
CA ILE A 384 39.62 19.92 -21.93
C ILE A 384 39.95 20.93 -23.03
N VAL A 385 40.90 21.84 -22.79
CA VAL A 385 41.33 22.83 -23.79
C VAL A 385 41.78 22.14 -25.07
N GLU A 386 42.59 21.09 -24.97
CA GLU A 386 43.08 20.37 -26.13
C GLU A 386 41.96 19.58 -26.86
N ALA A 387 41.04 18.96 -26.13
CA ALA A 387 39.92 18.24 -26.71
C ALA A 387 38.96 19.16 -27.50
N LEU A 388 38.79 20.39 -27.06
CA LEU A 388 37.98 21.38 -27.80
C LEU A 388 38.74 21.93 -29.01
N ARG A 389 40.06 22.15 -28.88
CA ARG A 389 40.90 22.72 -29.93
C ARG A 389 41.25 21.76 -31.08
N SER A 390 41.42 20.47 -30.77
CA SER A 390 42.02 19.48 -31.68
C SER A 390 41.15 19.13 -32.88
N GLU A 391 39.83 19.13 -32.72
CA GLU A 391 38.87 18.81 -33.79
C GLU A 391 37.95 20.01 -34.08
N PRO A 392 37.65 20.33 -35.35
CA PRO A 392 36.69 21.38 -35.65
C PRO A 392 35.26 20.97 -35.24
N PHE A 393 34.38 21.97 -35.08
CA PHE A 393 32.95 21.78 -34.84
C PHE A 393 32.17 22.00 -36.13
N HIS A 394 31.25 21.09 -36.41
CA HIS A 394 30.43 21.14 -37.63
C HIS A 394 29.02 21.61 -37.28
N ALA A 395 28.52 22.63 -37.96
CA ALA A 395 27.13 23.05 -37.82
C ALA A 395 26.60 23.57 -39.16
N ALA A 396 25.51 22.97 -39.63
CA ALA A 396 25.00 23.15 -41.00
C ALA A 396 26.09 22.92 -42.06
N GLN A 397 26.43 23.94 -42.85
CA GLN A 397 27.48 23.89 -43.89
C GLN A 397 28.81 24.52 -43.44
N HIS A 398 28.90 24.97 -42.17
CA HIS A 398 30.05 25.70 -41.65
C HIS A 398 30.92 24.83 -40.74
N VAL A 399 32.20 25.20 -40.66
CA VAL A 399 33.23 24.54 -39.85
C VAL A 399 33.84 25.60 -38.93
N PHE A 400 33.68 25.40 -37.62
CA PHE A 400 34.13 26.35 -36.61
C PHE A 400 35.28 25.78 -35.78
N ARG A 401 36.19 26.66 -35.34
CA ARG A 401 37.22 26.32 -34.34
C ARG A 401 36.91 27.05 -33.06
N ILE A 402 36.64 26.29 -32.00
CA ILE A 402 36.24 26.81 -30.70
C ILE A 402 37.29 26.40 -29.68
N GLY A 403 37.78 27.37 -28.93
CA GLY A 403 38.69 27.14 -27.81
C GLY A 403 37.93 27.17 -26.49
N ALA A 404 38.68 27.05 -25.39
CA ALA A 404 38.15 27.33 -24.07
C ALA A 404 39.18 28.06 -23.22
N SER A 405 38.69 29.02 -22.46
CA SER A 405 39.41 29.64 -21.35
C SER A 405 38.86 29.05 -20.06
N ILE A 406 39.74 28.57 -19.18
CA ILE A 406 39.36 27.84 -17.96
C ILE A 406 39.96 28.49 -16.72
N GLY A 407 39.13 28.77 -15.73
CA GLY A 407 39.53 29.14 -14.39
C GLY A 407 39.31 28.00 -13.40
N VAL A 408 40.25 27.75 -12.50
CA VAL A 408 40.22 26.62 -11.57
C VAL A 408 40.28 27.08 -10.13
N ARG A 409 39.32 26.67 -9.30
CA ARG A 409 39.32 26.90 -7.85
C ARG A 409 39.27 25.57 -7.10
N LEU A 410 40.25 25.34 -6.22
CA LEU A 410 40.23 24.19 -5.30
C LEU A 410 39.35 24.49 -4.09
N PHE A 411 38.70 23.51 -3.48
CA PHE A 411 37.87 23.68 -2.28
C PHE A 411 37.78 22.37 -1.46
N GLY A 412 37.14 22.40 -0.29
CA GLY A 412 36.87 21.19 0.53
C GLY A 412 37.55 21.13 1.91
N ASN A 413 38.39 22.12 2.25
CA ASN A 413 38.98 22.23 3.60
C ASN A 413 38.07 22.98 4.58
N THR A 414 37.14 23.78 4.07
CA THR A 414 36.17 24.58 4.84
C THR A 414 34.85 24.66 4.08
N PRO A 415 33.70 24.83 4.76
CA PRO A 415 32.45 25.11 4.09
C PRO A 415 32.53 26.41 3.28
N GLU A 416 32.40 26.31 1.96
CA GLU A 416 32.42 27.46 1.05
C GLU A 416 31.08 27.56 0.29
N SER A 417 30.62 28.79 0.04
CA SER A 417 29.42 29.03 -0.76
C SER A 417 29.71 28.87 -2.25
N LEU A 418 28.71 28.42 -3.00
CA LEU A 418 28.82 28.30 -4.46
C LEU A 418 29.20 29.65 -5.08
N GLU A 419 28.61 30.75 -4.60
CA GLU A 419 28.83 32.09 -5.13
C GLU A 419 30.30 32.51 -5.05
N ASN A 420 30.98 32.20 -3.94
CA ASN A 420 32.39 32.54 -3.77
C ASN A 420 33.30 31.68 -4.66
N LEU A 421 33.05 30.37 -4.72
CA LEU A 421 33.81 29.46 -5.58
C LEU A 421 33.68 29.84 -7.06
N MET A 422 32.46 30.19 -7.47
CA MET A 422 32.14 30.67 -8.81
C MET A 422 32.84 31.99 -9.13
N ALA A 423 32.81 32.96 -8.20
CA ALA A 423 33.46 34.26 -8.40
C ALA A 423 34.99 34.13 -8.54
N ASP A 424 35.63 33.30 -7.72
CA ASP A 424 37.07 33.04 -7.79
C ASP A 424 37.45 32.34 -9.09
N ALA A 425 36.68 31.32 -9.50
CA ALA A 425 36.93 30.58 -10.74
C ALA A 425 36.67 31.44 -11.99
N ASP A 426 35.62 32.28 -11.98
CA ASP A 426 35.35 33.22 -13.07
C ASP A 426 36.47 34.28 -13.19
N ALA A 427 36.95 34.83 -12.08
CA ALA A 427 38.08 35.76 -12.08
C ALA A 427 39.35 35.13 -12.68
N ALA A 428 39.63 33.86 -12.38
CA ALA A 428 40.72 33.11 -12.99
C ALA A 428 40.47 32.86 -14.50
N CYS A 429 39.24 32.51 -14.90
CA CYS A 429 38.88 32.35 -16.31
C CYS A 429 39.06 33.66 -17.08
N TYR A 430 38.67 34.79 -16.49
CA TYR A 430 38.90 36.10 -17.07
C TYR A 430 40.40 36.40 -17.24
N ALA A 431 41.23 36.03 -16.28
CA ALA A 431 42.69 36.10 -16.43
C ALA A 431 43.19 35.23 -17.60
N ALA A 432 42.64 34.02 -17.76
CA ALA A 432 42.95 33.14 -18.89
C ALA A 432 42.63 33.79 -20.24
N LYS A 433 41.46 34.44 -20.35
CA LYS A 433 41.06 35.18 -21.55
C LYS A 433 42.01 36.33 -21.88
N ARG A 434 42.40 37.13 -20.88
CA ARG A 434 43.36 38.23 -21.06
C ARG A 434 44.78 37.73 -21.38
N GLY A 435 45.14 36.55 -20.89
CA GLY A 435 46.41 35.88 -21.15
C GLY A 435 46.53 35.22 -22.53
N GLY A 436 45.65 35.55 -23.47
CA GLY A 436 45.70 35.05 -24.85
C GLY A 436 44.76 33.88 -25.15
N ARG A 437 43.80 33.57 -24.27
CA ARG A 437 42.79 32.50 -24.43
C ARG A 437 43.39 31.09 -24.54
N GLY A 438 42.54 30.06 -24.63
CA GLY A 438 43.00 28.68 -24.86
C GLY A 438 43.93 28.16 -23.77
N ARG A 439 43.67 28.52 -22.50
CA ARG A 439 44.54 28.20 -21.37
C ARG A 439 43.76 27.98 -20.07
N VAL A 440 44.49 27.48 -19.08
CA VAL A 440 44.00 27.21 -17.73
C VAL A 440 44.71 28.12 -16.74
N GLU A 441 43.95 28.83 -15.92
CA GLU A 441 44.45 29.67 -14.83
C GLU A 441 43.90 29.18 -13.48
N MET A 442 44.74 29.21 -12.44
CA MET A 442 44.35 28.81 -11.08
C MET A 442 43.97 30.04 -10.26
N ALA A 443 42.88 29.95 -9.50
CA ALA A 443 42.50 30.96 -8.51
C ALA A 443 43.31 30.80 -7.21
N GLY A 444 43.70 31.95 -6.62
CA GLY A 444 44.52 32.01 -5.40
C GLY A 444 46.03 32.01 -5.66
N ALA A 445 46.75 32.83 -4.90
CA ALA A 445 48.20 32.98 -4.99
C ALA A 445 48.91 31.69 -4.60
N ASP A 446 49.56 31.07 -5.58
CA ASP A 446 51.00 30.83 -5.52
C ASP A 446 51.50 30.80 -6.96
N SER A 447 52.14 31.91 -7.34
CA SER A 447 53.29 31.84 -8.22
C SER A 447 54.33 30.96 -7.53
N GLU A 448 54.22 29.64 -7.69
CA GLU A 448 55.41 28.81 -7.59
C GLU A 448 56.34 29.23 -8.74
N PRO A 449 57.63 29.52 -8.47
CA PRO A 449 58.58 29.81 -9.52
C PRO A 449 58.57 28.63 -10.49
N GLN A 450 58.51 28.92 -11.79
CA GLN A 450 58.88 27.95 -12.81
C GLN A 450 60.28 27.44 -12.48
N ALA A 451 60.37 26.29 -11.82
CA ALA A 451 61.61 25.53 -11.80
C ALA A 451 61.92 25.21 -13.27
N PRO A 452 63.12 25.55 -13.78
CA PRO A 452 63.44 25.30 -15.17
C PRO A 452 63.29 23.81 -15.43
N VAL A 453 62.53 23.49 -16.48
CA VAL A 453 62.46 22.15 -17.06
C VAL A 453 63.89 21.73 -17.36
N THR A 454 64.45 20.90 -16.49
CA THR A 454 65.73 20.25 -16.76
C THR A 454 65.37 19.08 -17.67
N LEU A 455 65.59 19.27 -18.97
CA LEU A 455 65.58 18.18 -19.93
C LEU A 455 66.51 17.06 -19.40
N PRO A 456 66.08 15.79 -19.39
CA PRO A 456 67.01 14.72 -19.07
C PRO A 456 68.15 14.73 -20.10
N CYS A 457 69.37 14.97 -19.61
CA CYS A 457 70.60 14.82 -20.37
C CYS A 457 70.61 13.44 -21.03
N ALA A 458 70.82 13.42 -22.35
CA ALA A 458 71.14 12.20 -23.08
C ALA A 458 72.38 11.55 -22.45
N SER A 459 72.24 10.29 -22.03
CA SER A 459 73.40 9.49 -21.64
C SER A 459 74.21 9.15 -22.90
N PRO A 460 75.55 9.27 -22.87
CA PRO A 460 76.39 8.89 -24.01
C PRO A 460 76.36 7.37 -24.21
N PRO A 461 76.60 6.87 -25.44
CA PRO A 461 76.75 5.45 -25.68
C PRO A 461 78.10 5.00 -25.11
N ALA A 462 78.15 3.81 -24.51
CA ALA A 462 79.39 3.20 -24.05
C ALA A 462 79.32 1.68 -24.23
N PRO A 463 80.48 1.01 -24.37
CA PRO A 463 81.48 1.16 -25.44
C PRO A 463 81.33 0.10 -26.54
#